data_AF-A0A1I6N2G7-F1
#
_entry.id   AF-A0A1I6N2G7-F1
#
_cell.length_a   1.000
_cell.length_b   1.000
_cell.length_c   1.000
_cell.angle_alpha   90.00
_cell.angle_beta   90.00
_cell.angle_gamma   90.00
#
_symmetry.space_group_name_H-M   'P 1'
#
loop_
_entity.id
_entity.type
_entity.pdbx_description
1 polymer ?
#
loop_
_entity_poly.entity_id
_entity_poly.type
_entity_poly.pdbx_seq_one_letter_code
_entity_poly.pdbx_strand_id
1 'polypeptide(L)'
;MRRVRRIVGWSLLTLFLIFLAICTTGEIRQRILVHRAAALLSDIHSLRLHQSDWNDAQRFIATWGRWGHYDGACTSEDCLYVVTLHDLSIPVNNNVAEWPSRMTYFLSAFRLLPRQWGGGLRLMQATFLVQNGAIVRSGVSIDMSQSPFAKGAQPVCCGAELIISARSQASLGMPESWQEEQRSRHPDYTTWRPGGCTFCLMGRVTYADSIPVEEAVKLSDFQLSCATRWSSCLTLEELDPAAHSWHLYEAPWGDPPEKTTSQQMPVGCALPLYALGRDADRIVSVEALEDGVSLGKDAEGVEHESSRVRVIAGLKGASPWPIDSTQRVLSSGSPYYDKVRKPAHLVKTQRYFLMLGNEEAASQDHISLENCGVVGEDTASDREVRRGMAMDDQLKGFEPTVSLEGFARHRSQPWDR
;
A
#
# COMPACT_ATOMS: atom_id res chain seq x y z
N MET A 1 -16.28 2.68 -66.44
CA MET A 1 -15.69 1.70 -65.48
C MET A 1 -14.25 2.02 -65.03
N ARG A 2 -13.27 2.32 -65.92
CA ARG A 2 -11.88 2.59 -65.49
C ARG A 2 -11.70 3.82 -64.56
N ARG A 3 -12.44 4.92 -64.79
CA ARG A 3 -12.40 6.11 -63.90
C ARG A 3 -12.95 5.80 -62.50
N VAL A 4 -14.05 5.05 -62.42
CA VAL A 4 -14.66 4.62 -61.14
C VAL A 4 -13.70 3.73 -60.34
N ARG A 5 -13.04 2.76 -60.99
CA ARG A 5 -12.02 1.91 -60.31
C ARG A 5 -10.85 2.72 -59.75
N ARG A 6 -10.39 3.76 -60.46
CA ARG A 6 -9.32 4.64 -59.95
C ARG A 6 -9.78 5.42 -58.72
N ILE A 7 -10.96 6.03 -58.77
CA ILE A 7 -11.50 6.81 -57.64
C ILE A 7 -11.65 5.91 -56.41
N VAL A 8 -12.26 4.73 -56.56
CA VAL A 8 -12.39 3.75 -55.47
C VAL A 8 -11.02 3.32 -54.92
N GLY A 9 -10.03 3.08 -55.80
CA GLY A 9 -8.67 2.75 -55.39
C GLY A 9 -8.00 3.86 -54.56
N TRP A 10 -8.13 5.12 -54.96
CA TRP A 10 -7.59 6.26 -54.21
C TRP A 10 -8.31 6.48 -52.88
N SER A 11 -9.63 6.31 -52.84
CA SER A 11 -10.41 6.38 -51.59
C SER A 11 -9.98 5.30 -50.59
N LEU A 12 -9.84 4.05 -51.04
CA LEU A 12 -9.37 2.95 -50.20
C LEU A 12 -7.94 3.16 -49.70
N LEU A 13 -7.03 3.62 -50.57
CA LEU A 13 -5.65 3.92 -50.17
C LEU A 13 -5.60 5.04 -49.12
N THR A 14 -6.38 6.10 -49.30
CA THR A 14 -6.43 7.23 -48.36
C THR A 14 -6.96 6.79 -47.00
N LEU A 15 -8.04 6.00 -46.97
CA LEU A 15 -8.57 5.41 -45.74
C LEU A 15 -7.55 4.51 -45.03
N PHE A 16 -6.81 3.70 -45.79
CA PHE A 16 -5.75 2.85 -45.25
C PHE A 16 -4.60 3.65 -44.66
N LEU A 17 -4.15 4.73 -45.32
CA LEU A 17 -3.11 5.61 -44.79
C LEU A 17 -3.55 6.36 -43.54
N ILE A 18 -4.79 6.87 -43.50
CA ILE A 18 -5.37 7.49 -42.30
C ILE A 18 -5.42 6.48 -41.16
N PHE A 19 -5.85 5.25 -41.44
CA PHE A 19 -5.89 4.17 -40.45
C PHE A 19 -4.49 3.88 -39.88
N LEU A 20 -3.47 3.73 -40.74
CA LEU A 20 -2.08 3.55 -40.28
C LEU A 20 -1.57 4.73 -39.45
N ALA A 21 -1.90 5.98 -39.83
CA ALA A 21 -1.52 7.16 -39.07
C ALA A 21 -2.16 7.16 -37.67
N ILE A 22 -3.43 6.75 -37.55
CA ILE A 22 -4.11 6.64 -36.25
C ILE A 22 -3.49 5.54 -35.38
N CYS A 23 -3.23 4.35 -35.95
CA CYS A 23 -2.59 3.27 -35.20
C CYS A 23 -1.19 3.63 -34.71
N THR A 24 -0.37 4.24 -35.57
CA THR A 24 1.02 4.61 -35.22
C THR A 24 1.08 5.75 -34.20
N THR A 25 0.17 6.73 -34.28
CA THR A 25 0.14 7.82 -33.29
C THR A 25 -0.22 7.36 -31.89
N GLY A 26 -1.09 6.35 -31.75
CA GLY A 26 -1.41 5.71 -30.47
C GLY A 26 -0.19 5.04 -29.83
N GLU A 27 0.46 4.15 -30.58
CA GLU A 27 1.65 3.41 -30.12
C GLU A 27 2.81 4.34 -29.76
N ILE A 28 3.05 5.38 -30.55
CA ILE A 28 4.09 6.37 -30.26
C ILE A 28 3.78 7.09 -28.94
N ARG A 29 2.52 7.48 -28.70
CA ARG A 29 2.12 8.14 -27.44
C ARG A 29 2.32 7.24 -26.23
N GLN A 30 1.92 5.97 -26.32
CA GLN A 30 2.11 4.99 -25.25
C GLN A 30 3.59 4.73 -24.97
N ARG A 31 4.43 4.59 -25.99
CA ARG A 31 5.88 4.46 -25.82
C ARG A 31 6.52 5.68 -25.17
N ILE A 32 6.09 6.89 -25.55
CA ILE A 32 6.55 8.13 -24.91
C ILE A 32 6.11 8.18 -23.44
N LEU A 33 4.87 7.79 -23.15
CA LEU A 33 4.34 7.77 -21.79
C LEU A 33 5.11 6.77 -20.92
N VAL A 34 5.32 5.55 -21.41
CA VAL A 34 6.10 4.51 -20.70
C VAL A 34 7.55 4.92 -20.52
N HIS A 35 8.17 5.55 -21.51
CA HIS A 35 9.53 6.07 -21.36
C HIS A 35 9.61 7.16 -20.28
N ARG A 36 8.65 8.09 -20.25
CA ARG A 36 8.56 9.11 -19.19
C ARG A 36 8.27 8.51 -17.83
N ALA A 37 7.40 7.52 -17.76
CA ALA A 37 7.08 6.81 -16.53
C ALA A 37 8.30 6.08 -15.97
N ALA A 38 9.11 5.43 -16.83
CA ALA A 38 10.37 4.82 -16.41
C ALA A 38 11.39 5.86 -15.91
N ALA A 39 11.48 7.02 -16.58
CA ALA A 39 12.33 8.12 -16.12
C ALA A 39 11.84 8.71 -14.78
N LEU A 40 10.53 8.90 -14.62
CA LEU A 40 9.92 9.35 -13.35
C LEU A 40 10.21 8.37 -12.22
N LEU A 41 10.11 7.06 -12.49
CA LEU A 41 10.40 6.01 -11.52
C LEU A 41 11.87 6.04 -11.09
N SER A 42 12.78 6.20 -12.04
CA SER A 42 14.21 6.35 -11.74
C SER A 42 14.49 7.61 -10.92
N ASP A 43 13.84 8.73 -11.25
CA ASP A 43 14.05 10.00 -10.56
C ASP A 43 13.47 9.96 -9.13
N ILE A 44 12.30 9.37 -8.92
CA ILE A 44 11.73 9.24 -7.57
C ILE A 44 12.57 8.29 -6.70
N HIS A 45 13.11 7.20 -7.25
CA HIS A 45 14.05 6.33 -6.54
C HIS A 45 15.38 7.02 -6.19
N SER A 46 15.73 8.10 -6.89
CA SER A 46 16.90 8.91 -6.54
C SER A 46 16.65 9.80 -5.31
N LEU A 47 15.39 10.08 -4.98
CA LEU A 47 14.99 10.78 -3.77
C LEU A 47 15.01 9.80 -2.60
N ARG A 48 16.01 9.93 -1.74
CA ARG A 48 16.19 9.05 -0.59
C ARG A 48 15.53 9.65 0.64
N LEU A 49 14.65 8.88 1.28
CA LEU A 49 13.99 9.30 2.53
C LEU A 49 15.04 9.71 3.57
N HIS A 50 14.82 10.85 4.20
CA HIS A 50 15.67 11.52 5.20
C HIS A 50 17.11 11.87 4.77
N GLN A 51 17.54 11.50 3.56
CA GLN A 51 18.87 11.81 3.02
C GLN A 51 18.81 12.89 1.95
N SER A 52 17.73 12.93 1.17
CA SER A 52 17.50 13.97 0.17
C SER A 52 16.94 15.24 0.79
N ASP A 53 17.46 16.36 0.32
CA ASP A 53 17.15 17.68 0.87
C ASP A 53 16.17 18.48 -0.01
N TRP A 54 15.88 19.71 0.39
CA TRP A 54 15.04 20.61 -0.39
C TRP A 54 15.60 20.94 -1.78
N ASN A 55 16.92 20.98 -1.96
CA ASN A 55 17.52 21.25 -3.27
C ASN A 55 17.27 20.07 -4.22
N ASP A 56 17.35 18.83 -3.72
CA ASP A 56 16.97 17.63 -4.46
C ASP A 56 15.51 17.70 -4.89
N ALA A 57 14.61 18.04 -3.96
CA ALA A 57 13.20 18.24 -4.24
C ALA A 57 12.97 19.33 -5.31
N GLN A 58 13.64 20.48 -5.21
CA GLN A 58 13.53 21.56 -6.20
C GLN A 58 14.01 21.13 -7.59
N ARG A 59 15.10 20.34 -7.67
CA ARG A 59 15.56 19.78 -8.95
C ARG A 59 14.52 18.84 -9.55
N PHE A 60 13.93 17.98 -8.73
CA PHE A 60 12.84 17.11 -9.16
C PHE A 60 11.62 17.92 -9.65
N ILE A 61 11.19 18.92 -8.88
CA ILE A 61 10.08 19.83 -9.24
C ILE A 61 10.38 20.59 -10.55
N ALA A 62 11.62 21.04 -10.76
CA ALA A 62 11.99 21.72 -11.99
C ALA A 62 11.92 20.78 -13.21
N THR A 63 12.34 19.53 -13.06
CA THR A 63 12.29 18.51 -14.13
C THR A 63 10.85 18.10 -14.45
N TRP A 64 10.02 17.87 -13.43
CA TRP A 64 8.66 17.34 -13.58
C TRP A 64 7.54 18.39 -13.48
N GLY A 65 7.89 19.67 -13.34
CA GLY A 65 7.00 20.81 -13.11
C GLY A 65 5.80 20.91 -14.04
N ARG A 66 5.93 20.43 -15.28
CA ARG A 66 4.84 20.41 -16.26
C ARG A 66 3.73 19.40 -15.93
N TRP A 67 4.06 18.31 -15.25
CA TRP A 67 3.14 17.21 -14.90
C TRP A 67 2.87 17.11 -13.41
N GLY A 68 3.59 17.90 -12.61
CA GLY A 68 3.42 17.92 -11.17
C GLY A 68 2.62 19.11 -10.66
N HIS A 69 2.02 18.91 -9.50
CA HIS A 69 1.29 19.91 -8.75
C HIS A 69 1.59 19.74 -7.26
N TYR A 70 1.24 20.76 -6.48
CA TYR A 70 1.29 20.75 -5.03
C TYR A 70 0.07 21.47 -4.49
N ASP A 71 -0.38 21.06 -3.31
CA ASP A 71 -1.46 21.73 -2.61
C ASP A 71 -0.89 22.74 -1.61
N GLY A 72 -1.41 23.98 -1.65
CA GLY A 72 -0.99 25.05 -0.75
C GLY A 72 0.36 25.69 -1.14
N ALA A 73 1.16 26.06 -0.14
CA ALA A 73 2.50 26.60 -0.35
C ALA A 73 3.53 25.47 -0.35
N CYS A 74 4.30 25.32 -1.42
CA CYS A 74 5.40 24.37 -1.49
C CYS A 74 6.72 25.05 -1.11
N THR A 75 7.21 24.77 0.09
CA THR A 75 8.46 25.33 0.63
C THR A 75 9.32 24.24 1.27
N SER A 76 10.54 24.58 1.68
CA SER A 76 11.39 23.65 2.45
C SER A 76 10.74 23.20 3.75
N GLU A 77 9.87 24.00 4.36
CA GLU A 77 9.22 23.67 5.62
C GLU A 77 8.15 22.58 5.50
N ASP A 78 7.41 22.63 4.39
CA ASP A 78 6.31 21.73 4.09
C ASP A 78 5.99 21.80 2.60
N CYS A 79 6.06 20.66 1.90
CA CYS A 79 5.61 20.53 0.52
C CYS A 79 5.22 19.09 0.19
N LEU A 80 3.94 18.88 -0.12
CA LEU A 80 3.48 17.65 -0.77
C LEU A 80 3.45 17.89 -2.28
N TYR A 81 4.27 17.17 -3.03
CA TYR A 81 4.36 17.31 -4.47
C TYR A 81 3.99 16.01 -5.17
N VAL A 82 3.09 16.10 -6.15
CA VAL A 82 2.52 14.95 -6.85
C VAL A 82 2.70 15.13 -8.35
N VAL A 83 3.37 14.18 -9.00
CA VAL A 83 3.50 14.10 -10.46
C VAL A 83 2.49 13.11 -10.99
N THR A 84 1.68 13.53 -11.97
CA THR A 84 0.68 12.68 -12.61
C THR A 84 0.95 12.57 -14.11
N LEU A 85 1.39 11.39 -14.53
CA LEU A 85 1.50 11.01 -15.94
C LEU A 85 0.26 10.19 -16.32
N HIS A 86 -0.55 10.70 -17.25
CA HIS A 86 -1.75 10.01 -17.72
C HIS A 86 -1.85 10.05 -19.24
N ASP A 87 -2.58 9.09 -19.80
CA ASP A 87 -2.95 9.10 -21.20
C ASP A 87 -4.10 10.09 -21.45
N LEU A 88 -3.81 11.18 -22.15
CA LEU A 88 -4.74 12.26 -22.50
C LEU A 88 -5.99 11.81 -23.27
N SER A 89 -6.03 10.57 -23.75
CA SER A 89 -7.18 10.03 -24.48
C SER A 89 -8.28 9.42 -23.59
N ILE A 90 -8.11 9.40 -22.26
CA ILE A 90 -9.19 9.06 -21.31
C ILE A 90 -9.58 10.34 -20.57
N PRO A 91 -10.84 10.82 -20.68
CA PRO A 91 -11.35 11.70 -19.65
C PRO A 91 -11.32 10.92 -18.34
N VAL A 92 -10.56 11.40 -17.36
CA VAL A 92 -10.57 10.91 -15.98
C VAL A 92 -11.95 11.25 -15.42
N ASN A 93 -12.95 10.45 -15.77
CA ASN A 93 -14.28 10.57 -15.22
C ASN A 93 -14.37 9.53 -14.11
N ASN A 94 -14.33 10.00 -12.86
CA ASN A 94 -14.47 9.17 -11.66
C ASN A 94 -15.87 8.56 -11.53
N ASN A 95 -16.81 8.94 -12.40
CA ASN A 95 -18.12 8.33 -12.48
C ASN A 95 -18.05 7.01 -13.25
N VAL A 96 -18.04 5.94 -12.47
CA VAL A 96 -18.35 4.57 -12.81
C VAL A 96 -19.46 4.48 -13.87
N ALA A 97 -19.20 3.71 -14.93
CA ALA A 97 -20.19 3.09 -15.84
C ALA A 97 -20.78 3.89 -17.01
N GLU A 98 -20.01 4.67 -17.77
CA GLU A 98 -20.26 4.68 -19.22
C GLU A 98 -19.61 3.44 -19.84
N TRP A 99 -20.39 2.36 -19.83
CA TRP A 99 -20.05 1.12 -20.51
C TRP A 99 -19.54 1.42 -21.92
N PRO A 100 -18.35 0.92 -22.30
CA PRO A 100 -17.88 1.10 -23.67
C PRO A 100 -18.98 0.60 -24.60
N SER A 101 -19.44 1.46 -25.50
CA SER A 101 -20.46 1.09 -26.47
C SER A 101 -20.06 -0.22 -27.16
N ARG A 102 -21.03 -1.04 -27.60
CA ARG A 102 -20.74 -2.26 -28.37
C ARG A 102 -19.78 -2.01 -29.54
N MET A 103 -19.77 -0.80 -30.09
CA MET A 103 -18.83 -0.35 -31.11
C MET A 103 -17.40 -0.24 -30.57
N THR A 104 -17.19 0.39 -29.41
CA THR A 104 -15.89 0.48 -28.74
C THR A 104 -15.37 -0.92 -28.41
N TYR A 105 -16.24 -1.82 -27.94
CA TYR A 105 -15.92 -3.23 -27.72
C TYR A 105 -15.52 -3.94 -29.03
N PHE A 106 -16.31 -3.80 -30.09
CA PHE A 106 -16.00 -4.39 -31.39
C PHE A 106 -14.66 -3.87 -31.95
N LEU A 107 -14.42 -2.56 -31.91
CA LEU A 107 -13.15 -1.97 -32.34
C LEU A 107 -11.97 -2.42 -31.43
N SER A 108 -12.24 -2.69 -30.15
CA SER A 108 -11.29 -3.34 -29.24
C SER A 108 -11.04 -4.81 -29.59
N ALA A 109 -12.02 -5.55 -30.11
CA ALA A 109 -11.84 -6.94 -30.56
C ALA A 109 -10.94 -7.08 -31.79
N PHE A 110 -10.99 -6.09 -32.68
CA PHE A 110 -10.26 -6.14 -33.95
C PHE A 110 -8.90 -5.45 -33.93
N ARG A 111 -8.38 -4.98 -32.78
CA ARG A 111 -7.10 -4.22 -32.77
C ARG A 111 -7.13 -2.94 -33.60
N LEU A 112 -8.32 -2.34 -33.74
CA LEU A 112 -8.54 -1.14 -34.55
C LEU A 112 -8.50 0.16 -33.73
N LEU A 113 -8.36 0.09 -32.41
CA LEU A 113 -8.16 1.27 -31.55
C LEU A 113 -6.68 1.45 -31.19
N PRO A 114 -6.20 2.72 -31.04
CA PRO A 114 -4.81 3.09 -30.75
C PRO A 114 -4.23 2.66 -29.36
N ARG A 115 -4.67 1.52 -28.81
CA ARG A 115 -4.43 1.13 -27.40
C ARG A 115 -4.22 -0.35 -27.13
N GLN A 116 -3.90 -1.14 -28.15
CA GLN A 116 -4.11 -2.59 -28.07
C GLN A 116 -2.85 -3.45 -28.04
N TRP A 117 -1.67 -2.86 -28.07
CA TRP A 117 -0.44 -3.58 -27.79
C TRP A 117 -0.03 -3.29 -26.35
N GLY A 118 -0.04 -4.33 -25.51
CA GLY A 118 0.56 -4.27 -24.18
C GLY A 118 -0.38 -3.87 -23.04
N GLY A 119 -1.65 -3.58 -23.34
CA GLY A 119 -2.63 -3.18 -22.33
C GLY A 119 -2.56 -1.68 -21.98
N GLY A 120 -1.42 -1.03 -22.20
CA GLY A 120 -1.27 0.41 -22.13
C GLY A 120 -1.21 0.95 -20.70
N LEU A 121 -0.22 1.80 -20.44
CA LEU A 121 -0.15 2.57 -19.21
C LEU A 121 -1.24 3.64 -19.24
N ARG A 122 -2.13 3.64 -18.25
CA ARG A 122 -3.20 4.64 -18.14
C ARG A 122 -2.78 5.80 -17.29
N LEU A 123 -2.21 5.49 -16.13
CA LEU A 123 -1.84 6.43 -15.10
C LEU A 123 -0.58 5.94 -14.39
N MET A 124 0.36 6.84 -14.18
CA MET A 124 1.41 6.70 -13.19
C MET A 124 1.44 7.97 -12.35
N GLN A 125 1.47 7.78 -11.04
CA GLN A 125 1.65 8.85 -10.09
C GLN A 125 2.89 8.60 -9.25
N ALA A 126 3.63 9.67 -8.98
CA ALA A 126 4.73 9.67 -8.03
C ALA A 126 4.53 10.85 -7.08
N THR A 127 4.83 10.63 -5.80
CA THR A 127 4.70 11.66 -4.77
C THR A 127 5.95 11.69 -3.90
N PHE A 128 6.21 12.86 -3.33
CA PHE A 128 7.05 12.98 -2.15
C PHE A 128 6.55 14.09 -1.23
N LEU A 129 6.89 13.96 0.05
CA LEU A 129 6.62 14.96 1.08
C LEU A 129 7.94 15.50 1.61
N VAL A 130 8.11 16.82 1.54
CA VAL A 130 9.20 17.54 2.21
C VAL A 130 8.68 18.10 3.52
N GLN A 131 9.42 17.90 4.60
CA GLN A 131 9.23 18.61 5.85
C GLN A 131 10.58 18.98 6.47
N ASN A 132 10.69 20.20 7.01
CA ASN A 132 11.91 20.71 7.63
C ASN A 132 13.17 20.56 6.74
N GLY A 133 13.02 20.72 5.43
CA GLY A 133 14.10 20.65 4.44
C GLY A 133 14.51 19.25 4.01
N ALA A 134 13.87 18.19 4.50
CA ALA A 134 14.16 16.80 4.13
C ALA A 134 12.95 16.12 3.50
N ILE A 135 13.19 15.18 2.59
CA ILE A 135 12.14 14.31 2.05
C ILE A 135 11.82 13.23 3.09
N VAL A 136 10.60 13.24 3.62
CA VAL A 136 10.16 12.34 4.70
C VAL A 136 9.24 11.24 4.22
N ARG A 137 8.51 11.44 3.11
CA ARG A 137 7.69 10.39 2.49
C ARG A 137 7.88 10.33 0.99
N SER A 138 7.65 9.16 0.44
CA SER A 138 7.55 8.94 -1.01
C SER A 138 6.53 7.86 -1.35
N GLY A 139 6.01 7.91 -2.56
CA GLY A 139 5.16 6.84 -3.05
C GLY A 139 5.01 6.87 -4.55
N VAL A 140 4.67 5.72 -5.10
CA VAL A 140 4.38 5.51 -6.52
C VAL A 140 3.11 4.69 -6.67
N SER A 141 2.34 4.99 -7.70
CA SER A 141 1.12 4.25 -8.05
C SER A 141 1.04 4.12 -9.57
N ILE A 142 0.63 2.96 -10.03
CA ILE A 142 0.43 2.65 -11.45
C ILE A 142 -0.98 2.07 -11.62
N ASP A 143 -1.64 2.52 -12.68
CA ASP A 143 -2.82 1.87 -13.25
C ASP A 143 -2.56 1.56 -14.73
N MET A 144 -2.73 0.29 -15.08
CA MET A 144 -2.63 -0.25 -16.43
C MET A 144 -3.91 -0.98 -16.80
N SER A 145 -4.39 -0.77 -18.02
CA SER A 145 -5.45 -1.62 -18.57
C SER A 145 -4.86 -2.94 -19.09
N GLN A 146 -5.64 -4.01 -19.02
CA GLN A 146 -5.36 -5.25 -19.73
C GLN A 146 -6.20 -5.33 -20.99
N SER A 147 -5.65 -5.98 -22.03
CA SER A 147 -6.43 -6.30 -23.21
C SER A 147 -7.46 -7.38 -22.88
N PRO A 148 -8.76 -7.18 -23.19
CA PRO A 148 -9.79 -8.22 -23.01
C PRO A 148 -9.58 -9.47 -23.88
N PHE A 149 -8.61 -9.42 -24.80
CA PHE A 149 -8.24 -10.53 -25.68
C PHE A 149 -6.88 -11.15 -25.33
N ALA A 150 -6.25 -10.72 -24.23
CA ALA A 150 -5.01 -11.33 -23.80
C ALA A 150 -5.30 -12.78 -23.34
N LYS A 151 -4.46 -13.73 -23.75
CA LYS A 151 -4.63 -15.14 -23.41
C LYS A 151 -4.47 -15.30 -21.90
N GLY A 152 -5.52 -15.74 -21.22
CA GLY A 152 -5.54 -15.85 -19.76
C GLY A 152 -6.17 -14.63 -19.05
N ALA A 153 -6.54 -13.58 -19.78
CA ALA A 153 -7.46 -12.56 -19.26
C ALA A 153 -8.85 -13.18 -19.10
N GLN A 154 -9.58 -12.78 -18.05
CA GLN A 154 -10.97 -13.18 -17.92
C GLN A 154 -11.78 -12.64 -19.11
N PRO A 155 -12.84 -13.35 -19.55
CA PRO A 155 -13.82 -12.86 -20.51
C PRO A 155 -14.74 -11.81 -19.85
N VAL A 156 -14.15 -10.85 -19.14
CA VAL A 156 -14.87 -9.69 -18.64
C VAL A 156 -14.94 -8.72 -19.80
N CYS A 157 -16.15 -8.32 -20.15
CA CYS A 157 -16.47 -7.54 -21.35
C CYS A 157 -15.75 -6.18 -21.49
N CYS A 158 -14.90 -5.77 -20.53
CA CYS A 158 -14.24 -4.46 -20.50
C CYS A 158 -12.71 -4.50 -20.30
N GLY A 159 -12.09 -5.68 -20.19
CA GLY A 159 -10.68 -5.82 -19.80
C GLY A 159 -10.51 -5.67 -18.27
N ALA A 160 -9.49 -6.30 -17.71
CA ALA A 160 -9.16 -6.15 -16.31
C ALA A 160 -8.17 -4.99 -16.11
N GLU A 161 -8.20 -4.34 -14.94
CA GLU A 161 -7.19 -3.33 -14.59
C GLU A 161 -6.10 -3.96 -13.71
N LEU A 162 -4.86 -3.53 -13.87
CA LEU A 162 -3.74 -3.81 -12.97
C LEU A 162 -3.42 -2.51 -12.25
N ILE A 163 -3.63 -2.49 -10.94
CA ILE A 163 -3.35 -1.32 -10.11
C ILE A 163 -2.32 -1.76 -9.07
N ILE A 164 -1.21 -1.05 -9.00
CA ILE A 164 -0.19 -1.32 -7.98
C ILE A 164 0.27 -0.03 -7.36
N SER A 165 0.46 -0.03 -6.04
CA SER A 165 0.97 1.12 -5.32
C SER A 165 2.00 0.70 -4.29
N ALA A 166 3.06 1.49 -4.18
CA ALA A 166 4.10 1.36 -3.18
C ALA A 166 4.27 2.70 -2.48
N ARG A 167 4.25 2.71 -1.15
CA ARG A 167 4.37 3.95 -0.37
C ARG A 167 5.14 3.74 0.92
N SER A 168 5.76 4.83 1.37
CA SER A 168 6.42 4.88 2.67
C SER A 168 5.46 5.42 3.74
N GLN A 169 5.62 4.94 4.98
CA GLN A 169 4.91 5.41 6.18
C GLN A 169 5.81 5.31 7.42
N ALA A 170 5.55 6.18 8.41
CA ALA A 170 6.25 6.16 9.70
C ALA A 170 6.01 4.84 10.45
N SER A 171 4.74 4.47 10.46
CA SER A 171 4.17 3.36 11.20
C SER A 171 3.26 2.57 10.26
N LEU A 172 3.37 1.25 10.33
CA LEU A 172 2.50 0.30 9.63
C LEU A 172 1.25 -0.07 10.45
N GLY A 173 1.07 0.55 11.63
CA GLY A 173 0.02 0.25 12.59
C GLY A 173 0.21 -1.10 13.28
N MET A 174 -0.63 -1.40 14.27
CA MET A 174 -0.65 -2.73 14.88
C MET A 174 -1.15 -3.76 13.86
N PRO A 175 -0.49 -4.93 13.73
CA PRO A 175 -0.89 -5.93 12.75
C PRO A 175 -2.29 -6.44 13.04
N GLU A 176 -3.13 -6.54 12.01
CA GLU A 176 -4.31 -7.41 12.08
C GLU A 176 -3.87 -8.89 12.08
N SER A 177 -4.69 -9.78 12.62
CA SER A 177 -4.38 -11.21 12.75
C SER A 177 -3.88 -11.89 11.46
N TRP A 178 -4.34 -11.45 10.28
CA TRP A 178 -3.89 -11.96 8.98
C TRP A 178 -2.56 -11.35 8.51
N GLN A 179 -2.21 -10.13 8.96
CA GLN A 179 -0.95 -9.46 8.63
C GLN A 179 0.21 -9.95 9.49
N GLU A 180 -0.04 -10.48 10.68
CA GLU A 180 1.02 -10.86 11.63
C GLU A 180 2.04 -11.83 11.04
N GLU A 181 1.59 -12.85 10.28
CA GLU A 181 2.51 -13.81 9.66
C GLU A 181 3.41 -13.12 8.65
N GLN A 182 2.83 -12.30 7.79
CA GLN A 182 3.58 -11.51 6.82
C GLN A 182 4.61 -10.64 7.55
N ARG A 183 4.18 -9.91 8.57
CA ARG A 183 5.01 -8.96 9.31
C ARG A 183 6.05 -9.62 10.21
N SER A 184 5.87 -10.88 10.56
CA SER A 184 6.91 -11.67 11.24
C SER A 184 8.07 -12.00 10.29
N ARG A 185 7.81 -12.18 9.00
CA ARG A 185 8.83 -12.41 7.97
C ARG A 185 9.40 -11.12 7.41
N HIS A 186 8.55 -10.09 7.33
CA HIS A 186 8.82 -8.79 6.72
C HIS A 186 8.36 -7.67 7.66
N PRO A 187 9.11 -7.39 8.75
CA PRO A 187 8.68 -6.43 9.77
C PRO A 187 8.58 -4.99 9.25
N ASP A 188 9.27 -4.68 8.14
CA ASP A 188 9.40 -3.33 7.61
C ASP A 188 8.46 -3.03 6.43
N TYR A 189 7.59 -3.98 6.03
CA TYR A 189 6.54 -3.69 5.06
C TYR A 189 5.33 -4.62 5.17
N THR A 190 4.19 -4.12 4.73
CA THR A 190 2.94 -4.87 4.58
C THR A 190 2.49 -4.86 3.13
N THR A 191 1.83 -5.92 2.72
CA THR A 191 1.26 -6.05 1.38
C THR A 191 -0.15 -6.55 1.49
N TRP A 192 -1.06 -5.95 0.75
CA TRP A 192 -2.43 -6.41 0.76
C TRP A 192 -3.13 -6.10 -0.55
N ARG A 193 -4.29 -6.73 -0.70
CA ARG A 193 -5.22 -6.48 -1.79
C ARG A 193 -6.27 -5.49 -1.28
N PRO A 194 -6.30 -4.24 -1.78
CA PRO A 194 -7.42 -3.35 -1.50
C PRO A 194 -8.74 -3.98 -1.96
N GLY A 195 -9.81 -3.77 -1.20
CA GLY A 195 -11.16 -4.14 -1.61
C GLY A 195 -11.73 -3.20 -2.67
N GLY A 196 -12.97 -3.44 -3.10
CA GLY A 196 -13.77 -2.42 -3.82
C GLY A 196 -13.70 -2.43 -5.35
N CYS A 197 -13.01 -3.38 -5.97
CA CYS A 197 -12.97 -3.50 -7.43
C CYS A 197 -13.26 -4.93 -7.89
N THR A 198 -14.33 -5.10 -8.67
CA THR A 198 -14.82 -6.40 -9.15
C THR A 198 -14.03 -6.95 -10.34
N PHE A 199 -13.28 -6.10 -11.05
CA PHE A 199 -12.62 -6.46 -12.32
C PHE A 199 -11.19 -5.94 -12.44
N CYS A 200 -10.42 -6.01 -11.34
CA CYS A 200 -9.02 -5.63 -11.36
C CYS A 200 -8.18 -6.46 -10.39
N LEU A 201 -6.88 -6.49 -10.66
CA LEU A 201 -5.86 -6.96 -9.72
C LEU A 201 -5.23 -5.74 -9.09
N MET A 202 -5.28 -5.69 -7.76
CA MET A 202 -4.75 -4.59 -6.98
C MET A 202 -3.72 -5.11 -5.99
N GLY A 203 -2.53 -4.54 -6.06
CA GLY A 203 -1.48 -4.74 -5.07
C GLY A 203 -1.19 -3.42 -4.37
N ARG A 204 -1.11 -3.45 -3.05
CA ARG A 204 -0.56 -2.33 -2.30
C ARG A 204 0.54 -2.83 -1.41
N VAL A 205 1.69 -2.16 -1.46
CA VAL A 205 2.77 -2.31 -0.50
C VAL A 205 2.94 -1.01 0.26
N THR A 206 2.99 -1.12 1.59
CA THR A 206 3.37 -0.01 2.47
C THR A 206 4.60 -0.44 3.23
N TYR A 207 5.65 0.35 3.15
CA TYR A 207 6.91 0.08 3.83
C TYR A 207 7.23 1.18 4.84
N ALA A 208 7.95 0.81 5.89
CA ALA A 208 8.40 1.74 6.91
C ALA A 208 9.49 2.67 6.33
N ASP A 209 9.52 3.93 6.73
CA ASP A 209 10.56 4.87 6.26
C ASP A 209 11.97 4.46 6.69
N SER A 210 12.07 3.60 7.71
CA SER A 210 13.33 3.01 8.19
C SER A 210 13.84 1.85 7.34
N ILE A 211 13.09 1.37 6.34
CA ILE A 211 13.49 0.26 5.48
C ILE A 211 14.75 0.64 4.67
N PRO A 212 15.68 -0.31 4.42
CA PRO A 212 16.83 -0.03 3.57
C PRO A 212 16.42 0.46 2.17
N VAL A 213 17.15 1.43 1.62
CA VAL A 213 16.81 2.09 0.34
C VAL A 213 16.73 1.08 -0.79
N GLU A 214 17.63 0.11 -0.83
CA GLU A 214 17.64 -0.96 -1.82
C GLU A 214 16.38 -1.84 -1.78
N GLU A 215 15.82 -2.04 -0.59
CA GLU A 215 14.60 -2.83 -0.40
C GLU A 215 13.37 -1.99 -0.74
N ALA A 216 13.31 -0.71 -0.34
CA ALA A 216 12.28 0.22 -0.80
C ALA A 216 12.20 0.27 -2.33
N VAL A 217 13.35 0.46 -3.00
CA VAL A 217 13.44 0.47 -4.47
C VAL A 217 12.95 -0.85 -5.04
N LYS A 218 13.33 -2.00 -4.47
CA LYS A 218 12.86 -3.31 -4.92
C LYS A 218 11.34 -3.45 -4.83
N LEU A 219 10.70 -2.90 -3.79
CA LEU A 219 9.25 -2.92 -3.60
C LEU A 219 8.49 -1.94 -4.51
N SER A 220 9.20 -1.05 -5.20
CA SER A 220 8.61 -0.06 -6.11
C SER A 220 9.18 -0.10 -7.53
N ASP A 221 10.03 -1.09 -7.88
CA ASP A 221 10.68 -1.19 -9.19
C ASP A 221 9.77 -1.83 -10.25
N PHE A 222 8.76 -1.06 -10.66
CA PHE A 222 7.75 -1.49 -11.60
C PHE A 222 8.31 -1.67 -13.03
N GLN A 223 8.13 -2.88 -13.57
CA GLN A 223 8.49 -3.25 -14.94
C GLN A 223 7.45 -2.77 -15.96
N LEU A 224 7.57 -1.52 -16.37
CA LEU A 224 6.69 -0.89 -17.36
C LEU A 224 6.82 -1.44 -18.78
N SER A 225 7.82 -2.28 -19.05
CA SER A 225 8.09 -2.74 -20.41
C SER A 225 6.93 -3.53 -21.02
N CYS A 226 6.14 -4.25 -20.21
CA CYS A 226 4.97 -4.98 -20.70
C CYS A 226 3.86 -4.08 -21.25
N ALA A 227 3.79 -2.81 -20.81
CA ALA A 227 2.76 -1.86 -21.23
C ALA A 227 2.79 -1.54 -22.74
N THR A 228 3.90 -1.83 -23.42
CA THR A 228 4.09 -1.57 -24.87
C THR A 228 4.45 -2.83 -25.67
N ARG A 229 4.52 -4.00 -25.02
CA ARG A 229 4.79 -5.27 -25.70
C ARG A 229 3.56 -5.74 -26.47
N TRP A 230 3.74 -6.69 -27.38
CA TRP A 230 2.62 -7.31 -28.09
C TRP A 230 1.68 -8.10 -27.17
N SER A 231 2.19 -8.59 -26.05
CA SER A 231 1.43 -9.21 -24.96
C SER A 231 1.31 -8.24 -23.79
N SER A 232 0.09 -8.03 -23.30
CA SER A 232 -0.17 -7.24 -22.10
C SER A 232 0.38 -7.92 -20.86
N CYS A 233 0.69 -7.13 -19.82
CA CYS A 233 0.82 -7.67 -18.47
C CYS A 233 -0.50 -8.32 -18.06
N LEU A 234 -0.44 -9.53 -17.49
CA LEU A 234 -1.60 -10.28 -17.03
C LEU A 234 -1.72 -10.35 -15.52
N THR A 235 -0.60 -10.21 -14.81
CA THR A 235 -0.53 -10.37 -13.36
C THR A 235 0.25 -9.23 -12.72
N LEU A 236 0.15 -9.10 -11.39
CA LEU A 236 0.92 -8.11 -10.65
C LEU A 236 2.41 -8.41 -10.68
N GLU A 237 2.80 -9.67 -10.73
CA GLU A 237 4.19 -10.12 -10.72
C GLU A 237 4.95 -9.77 -12.02
N GLU A 238 4.22 -9.69 -13.14
CA GLU A 238 4.79 -9.20 -14.40
C GLU A 238 5.04 -7.68 -14.35
N LEU A 239 4.26 -6.95 -13.55
CA LEU A 239 4.40 -5.51 -13.33
C LEU A 239 5.40 -5.19 -12.22
N ASP A 240 5.44 -5.99 -11.16
CA ASP A 240 6.35 -5.85 -10.03
C ASP A 240 6.88 -7.23 -9.61
N PRO A 241 8.16 -7.53 -9.87
CA PRO A 241 8.76 -8.80 -9.48
C PRO A 241 8.70 -9.09 -7.99
N ALA A 242 8.65 -8.07 -7.13
CA ALA A 242 8.52 -8.27 -5.69
C ALA A 242 7.16 -8.89 -5.33
N ALA A 243 6.12 -8.66 -6.16
CA ALA A 243 4.79 -9.21 -5.94
C ALA A 243 4.75 -10.74 -5.92
N HIS A 244 5.73 -11.42 -6.53
CA HIS A 244 5.86 -12.88 -6.40
C HIS A 244 5.96 -13.36 -4.96
N SER A 245 6.55 -12.56 -4.08
CA SER A 245 6.71 -12.89 -2.66
C SER A 245 5.51 -12.51 -1.80
N TRP A 246 4.57 -11.72 -2.34
CA TRP A 246 3.43 -11.22 -1.58
C TRP A 246 2.29 -12.23 -1.51
N HIS A 247 2.25 -13.15 -2.48
CA HIS A 247 1.22 -14.21 -2.58
C HIS A 247 -0.22 -13.66 -2.44
N LEU A 248 -0.49 -12.45 -2.98
CA LEU A 248 -1.81 -11.81 -2.87
C LEU A 248 -2.90 -12.56 -3.65
N TYR A 249 -2.51 -13.40 -4.60
CA TYR A 249 -3.38 -14.13 -5.50
C TYR A 249 -2.86 -15.56 -5.68
N GLU A 250 -3.72 -16.55 -5.50
CA GLU A 250 -3.38 -17.97 -5.73
C GLU A 250 -3.46 -18.39 -7.19
N ALA A 251 -4.31 -17.69 -7.92
CA ALA A 251 -4.40 -17.73 -9.37
C ALA A 251 -4.51 -16.28 -9.86
N PRO A 252 -4.14 -15.98 -11.12
CA PRO A 252 -4.22 -14.63 -11.70
C PRO A 252 -5.58 -13.94 -11.52
N TRP A 253 -6.64 -14.68 -11.21
CA TRP A 253 -8.01 -14.19 -10.99
C TRP A 253 -8.73 -14.93 -9.85
N GLY A 254 -7.98 -15.51 -8.91
CA GLY A 254 -8.51 -16.41 -7.89
C GLY A 254 -9.19 -15.71 -6.71
N ASP A 255 -9.97 -16.51 -5.98
CA ASP A 255 -10.29 -16.27 -4.57
C ASP A 255 -8.99 -15.99 -3.78
N PRO A 256 -9.05 -15.26 -2.66
CA PRO A 256 -7.88 -15.11 -1.78
C PRO A 256 -7.28 -16.49 -1.53
N PRO A 257 -5.95 -16.59 -1.44
CA PRO A 257 -5.30 -17.87 -1.31
C PRO A 257 -6.00 -18.76 -0.28
N GLU A 258 -6.34 -19.99 -0.67
CA GLU A 258 -6.74 -21.09 0.19
C GLU A 258 -5.64 -21.31 1.24
N LYS A 259 -5.75 -20.47 2.28
CA LYS A 259 -5.03 -20.44 3.55
C LYS A 259 -3.93 -21.49 3.62
N THR A 260 -2.76 -21.15 3.08
CA THR A 260 -1.61 -22.06 3.02
C THR A 260 -1.38 -22.68 4.40
N THR A 261 -1.72 -23.96 4.51
CA THR A 261 -1.62 -24.71 5.75
C THR A 261 -0.15 -25.10 5.94
N SER A 262 0.71 -24.15 6.30
CA SER A 262 2.15 -24.44 6.40
C SER A 262 2.82 -23.90 7.67
N GLN A 263 3.28 -24.89 8.43
CA GLN A 263 4.48 -24.93 9.28
C GLN A 263 4.51 -24.07 10.56
N GLN A 264 4.26 -24.77 11.67
CA GLN A 264 4.70 -24.50 13.05
C GLN A 264 4.84 -23.00 13.41
N MET A 265 3.75 -22.45 13.93
CA MET A 265 3.75 -21.11 14.49
C MET A 265 4.74 -20.98 15.65
N PRO A 266 5.47 -19.85 15.74
CA PRO A 266 6.06 -19.41 16.99
C PRO A 266 4.97 -19.23 18.05
N VAL A 267 5.24 -19.72 19.25
CA VAL A 267 4.38 -19.56 20.43
C VAL A 267 4.57 -18.14 20.96
N GLY A 268 3.73 -17.19 20.53
CA GLY A 268 3.78 -15.78 20.97
C GLY A 268 3.67 -14.78 19.81
N CYS A 269 3.73 -13.49 20.13
CA CYS A 269 3.87 -12.45 19.11
C CYS A 269 5.21 -12.62 18.39
N ALA A 270 5.17 -12.93 17.10
CA ALA A 270 6.36 -13.19 16.30
C ALA A 270 7.01 -11.93 15.72
N LEU A 271 6.37 -10.77 15.90
CA LEU A 271 6.91 -9.50 15.42
C LEU A 271 8.12 -9.10 16.28
N PRO A 272 9.22 -8.64 15.65
CA PRO A 272 10.31 -8.03 16.38
C PRO A 272 9.83 -6.84 17.21
N LEU A 273 10.34 -6.70 18.44
CA LEU A 273 9.91 -5.66 19.38
C LEU A 273 10.15 -4.24 18.87
N TYR A 274 11.18 -4.01 18.04
CA TYR A 274 11.38 -2.71 17.41
C TYR A 274 10.25 -2.36 16.43
N ALA A 275 9.68 -3.34 15.72
CA ALA A 275 8.55 -3.10 14.84
C ALA A 275 7.31 -2.74 15.66
N LEU A 276 7.02 -3.49 16.73
CA LEU A 276 5.92 -3.15 17.65
C LEU A 276 6.11 -1.74 18.26
N GLY A 277 7.33 -1.38 18.66
CA GLY A 277 7.63 -0.04 19.17
C GLY A 277 7.46 1.08 18.14
N ARG A 278 7.81 0.81 16.87
CA ARG A 278 7.58 1.73 15.75
C ARG A 278 6.09 1.88 15.46
N ASP A 279 5.34 0.79 15.49
CA ASP A 279 3.99 0.77 14.93
C ASP A 279 2.87 1.01 15.93
N ALA A 280 3.14 0.85 17.23
CA ALA A 280 2.22 1.25 18.28
C ALA A 280 2.03 2.79 18.25
N ASP A 281 0.79 3.25 18.28
CA ASP A 281 0.49 4.68 18.37
C ASP A 281 0.83 5.23 19.76
N ARG A 282 0.68 4.38 20.79
CA ARG A 282 1.01 4.71 22.17
C ARG A 282 1.67 3.53 22.85
N ILE A 283 2.60 3.83 23.74
CA ILE A 283 3.29 2.81 24.55
C ILE A 283 3.26 3.25 26.00
N VAL A 284 2.74 2.38 26.85
CA VAL A 284 2.62 2.64 28.29
C VAL A 284 3.34 1.53 29.06
N SER A 285 4.26 1.91 29.94
CA SER A 285 4.85 1.01 30.92
C SER A 285 3.90 0.87 32.11
N VAL A 286 3.62 -0.37 32.49
CA VAL A 286 2.72 -0.71 33.59
C VAL A 286 3.34 -1.77 34.48
N GLU A 287 2.86 -1.85 35.72
CA GLU A 287 3.19 -2.92 36.67
C GLU A 287 1.92 -3.71 37.01
N ALA A 288 1.97 -5.03 36.90
CA ALA A 288 0.84 -5.89 37.26
C ALA A 288 0.64 -5.93 38.78
N LEU A 289 -0.56 -5.60 39.25
CA LEU A 289 -0.95 -5.64 40.66
C LEU A 289 -1.48 -7.01 41.09
N GLU A 290 -1.89 -7.83 40.12
CA GLU A 290 -2.39 -9.19 40.31
C GLU A 290 -1.98 -10.08 39.12
N ASP A 291 -1.94 -11.39 39.36
CA ASP A 291 -1.74 -12.36 38.29
C ASP A 291 -2.95 -12.37 37.35
N GLY A 292 -2.72 -12.69 36.08
CA GLY A 292 -3.76 -12.83 35.07
C GLY A 292 -4.81 -13.85 35.49
N VAL A 293 -6.08 -13.44 35.48
CA VAL A 293 -7.21 -14.31 35.81
C VAL A 293 -7.95 -14.66 34.52
N SER A 294 -8.02 -15.95 34.19
CA SER A 294 -8.80 -16.45 33.05
C SER A 294 -10.28 -16.15 33.26
N LEU A 295 -10.89 -15.50 32.26
CA LEU A 295 -12.32 -15.22 32.19
C LEU A 295 -13.08 -16.30 31.40
N GLY A 296 -12.38 -17.35 30.96
CA GLY A 296 -12.94 -18.39 30.10
C GLY A 296 -12.84 -18.04 28.62
N LYS A 297 -13.61 -18.76 27.81
CA LYS A 297 -13.67 -18.61 26.36
C LYS A 297 -14.97 -17.96 25.93
N ASP A 298 -14.92 -17.11 24.91
CA ASP A 298 -16.11 -16.56 24.25
C ASP A 298 -16.77 -17.55 23.27
N ALA A 299 -17.78 -17.08 22.53
CA ALA A 299 -18.55 -17.91 21.60
C ALA A 299 -17.69 -18.42 20.43
N GLU A 300 -16.63 -17.69 20.10
CA GLU A 300 -15.64 -17.98 19.07
C GLU A 300 -14.52 -18.88 19.61
N GLY A 301 -14.53 -19.21 20.90
CA GLY A 301 -13.54 -20.06 21.55
C GLY A 301 -12.24 -19.34 21.93
N VAL A 302 -12.22 -18.00 21.84
CA VAL A 302 -11.09 -17.15 22.23
C VAL A 302 -11.03 -17.04 23.74
N GLU A 303 -9.88 -17.36 24.32
CA GLU A 303 -9.64 -17.26 25.76
C GLU A 303 -9.24 -15.83 26.14
N HIS A 304 -9.80 -15.33 27.24
CA HIS A 304 -9.53 -14.00 27.75
C HIS A 304 -8.95 -14.07 29.16
N GLU A 305 -7.97 -13.21 29.45
CA GLU A 305 -7.44 -13.01 30.80
C GLU A 305 -7.56 -11.54 31.21
N SER A 306 -7.88 -11.30 32.49
CA SER A 306 -7.93 -9.95 33.05
C SER A 306 -6.90 -9.80 34.16
N SER A 307 -6.23 -8.64 34.19
CA SER A 307 -5.37 -8.24 35.30
C SER A 307 -5.50 -6.73 35.56
N ARG A 308 -5.38 -6.33 36.82
CA ARG A 308 -5.21 -4.93 37.21
C ARG A 308 -3.74 -4.55 37.14
N VAL A 309 -3.48 -3.43 36.49
CA VAL A 309 -2.14 -2.86 36.34
C VAL A 309 -2.11 -1.43 36.88
N ARG A 310 -0.95 -1.00 37.35
CA ARG A 310 -0.65 0.38 37.69
C ARG A 310 0.18 1.01 36.58
N VAL A 311 -0.21 2.20 36.14
CA VAL A 311 0.52 2.96 35.11
C VAL A 311 1.79 3.54 35.71
N ILE A 312 2.95 3.21 35.14
CA ILE A 312 4.25 3.70 35.59
C ILE A 312 4.69 4.89 34.75
N ALA A 313 4.60 4.79 33.42
CA ALA A 313 5.01 5.86 32.52
C ALA A 313 4.35 5.74 31.14
N GLY A 314 4.08 6.88 30.50
CA GLY A 314 3.85 6.94 29.05
C GLY A 314 5.19 7.08 28.34
N LEU A 315 5.50 6.16 27.43
CA LEU A 315 6.76 6.15 26.67
C LEU A 315 6.59 6.76 25.28
N LYS A 316 5.48 6.47 24.61
CA LYS A 316 5.18 6.94 23.26
C LYS A 316 3.74 7.43 23.18
N GLY A 317 3.52 8.51 22.43
CA GLY A 317 2.22 9.16 22.31
C GLY A 317 1.71 9.74 23.64
N ALA A 318 0.54 10.38 23.60
CA ALA A 318 -0.11 10.82 24.83
C ALA A 318 -0.69 9.59 25.55
N SER A 319 -0.21 9.32 26.76
CA SER A 319 -0.80 8.28 27.60
C SER A 319 -2.29 8.58 27.82
N PRO A 320 -3.20 7.62 27.57
CA PRO A 320 -4.62 7.81 27.83
C PRO A 320 -4.92 7.87 29.34
N TRP A 321 -3.99 7.42 30.19
CA TRP A 321 -4.17 7.35 31.64
C TRP A 321 -3.13 8.17 32.40
N PRO A 322 -3.49 8.75 33.55
CA PRO A 322 -2.53 9.37 34.47
C PRO A 322 -1.53 8.35 35.02
N ILE A 323 -0.32 8.84 35.31
CA ILE A 323 0.68 8.08 36.08
C ILE A 323 0.10 7.69 37.45
N ASP A 324 0.47 6.51 37.94
CA ASP A 324 -0.01 5.88 39.17
C ASP A 324 -1.50 5.51 39.19
N SER A 325 -2.23 5.73 38.09
CA SER A 325 -3.60 5.23 37.98
C SER A 325 -3.64 3.72 37.81
N THR A 326 -4.69 3.10 38.36
CA THR A 326 -4.95 1.67 38.20
C THR A 326 -5.89 1.45 37.03
N GLN A 327 -5.52 0.56 36.12
CA GLN A 327 -6.31 0.19 34.95
C GLN A 327 -6.56 -1.31 34.93
N ARG A 328 -7.66 -1.73 34.29
CA ARG A 328 -7.92 -3.13 33.99
C ARG A 328 -7.48 -3.41 32.55
N VAL A 329 -6.55 -4.35 32.41
CA VAL A 329 -6.11 -4.87 31.11
C VAL A 329 -6.80 -6.22 30.90
N LEU A 330 -7.53 -6.31 29.79
CA LEU A 330 -8.08 -7.53 29.24
C LEU A 330 -7.13 -7.98 28.13
N SER A 331 -6.41 -9.07 28.34
CA SER A 331 -5.67 -9.71 27.26
C SER A 331 -6.55 -10.76 26.60
N SER A 332 -6.69 -10.69 25.29
CA SER A 332 -7.36 -11.70 24.50
C SER A 332 -6.34 -12.60 23.79
N GLY A 333 -6.69 -13.87 23.68
CA GLY A 333 -6.12 -14.70 22.63
C GLY A 333 -6.44 -14.13 21.26
N SER A 334 -5.64 -14.46 20.25
CA SER A 334 -6.00 -14.18 18.86
C SER A 334 -6.40 -15.48 18.19
N PRO A 335 -7.54 -15.52 17.48
CA PRO A 335 -7.77 -16.58 16.51
C PRO A 335 -6.71 -16.47 15.42
N TYR A 336 -6.13 -17.60 15.03
CA TYR A 336 -5.22 -17.69 13.90
C TYR A 336 -5.42 -19.04 13.23
N TYR A 337 -6.09 -19.02 12.08
CA TYR A 337 -6.59 -20.22 11.43
C TYR A 337 -7.39 -21.11 12.40
N ASP A 338 -7.13 -22.42 12.41
CA ASP A 338 -7.82 -23.39 13.26
C ASP A 338 -7.24 -23.46 14.70
N LYS A 339 -6.39 -22.51 15.09
CA LYS A 339 -5.76 -22.44 16.41
C LYS A 339 -6.05 -21.10 17.06
N VAL A 340 -6.21 -21.12 18.38
CA VAL A 340 -6.36 -19.90 19.19
C VAL A 340 -5.09 -19.74 20.01
N ARG A 341 -4.41 -18.59 19.86
CA ARG A 341 -3.29 -18.24 20.74
C ARG A 341 -3.84 -17.97 22.13
N LYS A 342 -3.05 -18.30 23.15
CA LYS A 342 -3.40 -17.91 24.52
C LYS A 342 -3.25 -16.40 24.70
N PRO A 343 -4.06 -15.79 25.58
CA PRO A 343 -3.83 -14.42 26.01
C PRO A 343 -2.47 -14.28 26.70
N ALA A 344 -1.97 -13.04 26.79
CA ALA A 344 -0.77 -12.74 27.55
C ALA A 344 -1.06 -12.86 29.05
N HIS A 345 -0.31 -13.74 29.72
CA HIS A 345 -0.44 -13.93 31.16
C HIS A 345 0.44 -12.93 31.92
N LEU A 346 -0.20 -11.96 32.59
CA LEU A 346 0.51 -10.99 33.42
C LEU A 346 0.81 -11.61 34.79
N VAL A 347 2.04 -11.45 35.26
CA VAL A 347 2.48 -11.94 36.56
C VAL A 347 2.61 -10.76 37.51
N LYS A 348 2.03 -10.91 38.71
CA LYS A 348 2.04 -9.88 39.74
C LYS A 348 3.46 -9.37 40.00
N THR A 349 3.59 -8.05 40.22
CA THR A 349 4.84 -7.29 40.43
C THR A 349 5.79 -7.21 39.23
N GLN A 350 5.49 -7.89 38.12
CA GLN A 350 6.25 -7.71 36.88
C GLN A 350 5.78 -6.48 36.11
N ARG A 351 6.70 -5.94 35.32
CA ARG A 351 6.45 -4.79 34.46
C ARG A 351 6.26 -5.21 33.01
N TYR A 352 5.42 -4.46 32.32
CA TYR A 352 5.05 -4.71 30.93
C TYR A 352 4.95 -3.40 30.15
N PHE A 353 5.23 -3.47 28.86
CA PHE A 353 4.82 -2.47 27.89
C PHE A 353 3.48 -2.88 27.29
N LEU A 354 2.53 -1.95 27.34
CA LEU A 354 1.27 -2.04 26.60
C LEU A 354 1.47 -1.28 25.28
N MET A 355 1.44 -2.02 24.17
CA MET A 355 1.54 -1.51 22.80
C MET A 355 0.14 -1.25 22.29
N LEU A 356 -0.24 0.02 22.19
CA LEU A 356 -1.61 0.43 21.88
C LEU A 356 -1.73 0.91 20.45
N GLY A 357 -2.69 0.36 19.70
CA GLY A 357 -3.06 0.82 18.36
C GLY A 357 -4.06 1.98 18.34
N ASN A 358 -4.49 2.39 17.14
CA ASN A 358 -5.41 3.52 16.94
C ASN A 358 -6.87 3.20 17.30
N GLU A 359 -7.26 1.93 17.14
CA GLU A 359 -8.65 1.46 17.26
C GLU A 359 -8.96 0.75 18.57
N GLU A 360 -7.97 0.56 19.43
CA GLU A 360 -8.23 -0.04 20.73
C GLU A 360 -9.11 0.91 21.53
N ALA A 361 -10.38 0.51 21.62
CA ALA A 361 -11.35 1.13 22.47
C ALA A 361 -10.88 0.93 23.91
N ALA A 362 -10.10 1.89 24.40
CA ALA A 362 -10.09 2.20 25.81
C ALA A 362 -11.54 2.58 26.18
N SER A 363 -12.35 1.56 26.44
CA SER A 363 -13.60 1.74 27.16
C SER A 363 -13.24 2.39 28.49
N GLN A 364 -14.15 3.15 29.09
CA GLN A 364 -13.88 3.81 30.37
C GLN A 364 -13.44 2.82 31.48
N ASP A 365 -13.74 1.52 31.31
CA ASP A 365 -13.58 0.51 32.36
C ASP A 365 -12.44 -0.49 32.14
N HIS A 366 -12.01 -0.71 30.89
CA HIS A 366 -10.93 -1.66 30.58
C HIS A 366 -10.31 -1.44 29.20
N ILE A 367 -9.12 -2.01 29.01
CA ILE A 367 -8.33 -1.97 27.78
C ILE A 367 -8.27 -3.39 27.24
N SER A 368 -8.72 -3.61 26.01
CA SER A 368 -8.57 -4.91 25.36
C SER A 368 -7.32 -4.91 24.50
N LEU A 369 -6.42 -5.85 24.75
CA LEU A 369 -5.19 -6.04 23.99
C LEU A 369 -5.10 -7.47 23.49
N GLU A 370 -4.83 -7.63 22.21
CA GLU A 370 -4.42 -8.93 21.68
C GLU A 370 -3.03 -9.31 22.23
N ASN A 371 -2.63 -10.57 22.07
CA ASN A 371 -1.36 -11.08 22.59
C ASN A 371 -0.13 -10.23 22.19
N CYS A 372 -0.10 -9.69 20.97
CA CYS A 372 0.98 -8.78 20.52
C CYS A 372 1.00 -7.41 21.21
N GLY A 373 -0.09 -7.01 21.88
CA GLY A 373 -0.21 -5.76 22.60
C GLY A 373 0.49 -5.74 23.97
N VAL A 374 0.95 -6.89 24.48
CA VAL A 374 1.57 -6.98 25.82
C VAL A 374 2.96 -7.59 25.73
N VAL A 375 3.97 -6.82 26.15
CA VAL A 375 5.38 -7.21 26.11
C VAL A 375 5.99 -7.09 27.51
N GLY A 376 6.71 -8.11 27.98
CA GLY A 376 7.44 -8.03 29.25
C GLY A 376 8.53 -6.95 29.22
N GLU A 377 8.61 -6.13 30.27
CA GLU A 377 9.62 -5.07 30.39
C GLU A 377 10.90 -5.61 31.05
N ASP A 378 11.96 -5.69 30.27
CA ASP A 378 13.34 -5.97 30.69
C ASP A 378 14.32 -5.08 29.92
N THR A 379 15.63 -5.20 30.20
CA THR A 379 16.64 -4.33 29.58
C THR A 379 16.81 -4.56 28.07
N ALA A 380 16.49 -5.74 27.57
CA ALA A 380 16.54 -6.05 26.14
C ALA A 380 15.29 -5.54 25.42
N SER A 381 14.11 -5.76 25.99
CA SER A 381 12.85 -5.27 25.42
C SER A 381 12.77 -3.74 25.45
N ASP A 382 13.19 -3.06 26.54
CA ASP A 382 13.24 -1.59 26.59
C ASP A 382 14.11 -1.02 25.46
N ARG A 383 15.27 -1.63 25.19
CA ARG A 383 16.16 -1.20 24.12
C ARG A 383 15.53 -1.32 22.73
N GLU A 384 14.93 -2.47 22.43
CA GLU A 384 14.31 -2.68 21.11
C GLU A 384 13.05 -1.82 20.94
N VAL A 385 12.24 -1.66 21.99
CA VAL A 385 11.07 -0.78 21.97
C VAL A 385 11.48 0.67 21.72
N ARG A 386 12.49 1.18 22.44
CA ARG A 386 13.03 2.53 22.21
C ARG A 386 13.65 2.70 20.84
N ARG A 387 14.33 1.66 20.34
CA ARG A 387 14.84 1.65 18.95
C ARG A 387 13.69 1.81 17.96
N GLY A 388 12.60 1.07 18.14
CA GLY A 388 11.38 1.19 17.35
C GLY A 388 10.74 2.58 17.42
N MET A 389 10.61 3.12 18.63
CA MET A 389 10.08 4.47 18.84
C MET A 389 10.91 5.55 18.11
N ALA A 390 12.22 5.37 18.01
CA ALA A 390 13.09 6.29 17.29
C ALA A 390 12.98 6.19 15.76
N MET A 391 12.37 5.11 15.25
CA MET A 391 12.08 4.93 13.82
C MET A 391 10.74 5.54 13.39
N ASP A 392 9.84 5.82 14.34
CA ASP A 392 8.56 6.48 14.08
C ASP A 392 8.74 8.00 14.09
N ASP A 393 8.82 8.60 12.90
CA ASP A 393 8.94 10.05 12.77
C ASP A 393 7.56 10.72 12.81
N GLN A 394 7.46 11.82 13.55
CA GLN A 394 6.22 12.57 13.64
C GLN A 394 6.08 13.53 12.45
N LEU A 395 5.18 13.20 11.52
CA LEU A 395 4.79 14.12 10.46
C LEU A 395 4.03 15.33 11.00
N LYS A 396 4.27 16.49 10.38
CA LYS A 396 3.35 17.62 10.48
C LYS A 396 2.12 17.33 9.62
N GLY A 397 0.96 17.12 10.25
CA GLY A 397 -0.31 16.92 9.57
C GLY A 397 -0.63 15.46 9.26
N PHE A 398 -1.45 15.21 8.23
CA PHE A 398 -1.88 13.87 7.87
C PHE A 398 -0.88 13.16 6.97
N GLU A 399 -0.73 11.86 7.21
CA GLU A 399 -0.01 10.92 6.34
C GLU A 399 -0.60 10.96 4.92
N PRO A 400 0.21 11.13 3.86
CA PRO A 400 -0.29 11.08 2.49
C PRO A 400 -0.91 9.71 2.18
N THR A 401 -2.15 9.71 1.67
CA THR A 401 -2.81 8.48 1.23
C THR A 401 -2.69 8.31 -0.28
N VAL A 402 -2.71 7.06 -0.74
CA VAL A 402 -2.77 6.70 -2.17
C VAL A 402 -4.20 6.32 -2.48
N SER A 403 -4.86 7.11 -3.31
CA SER A 403 -6.19 6.77 -3.82
C SER A 403 -6.18 6.76 -5.36
N LEU A 404 -7.21 6.13 -5.96
CA LEU A 404 -7.45 6.22 -7.40
C LEU A 404 -7.69 7.66 -7.86
N GLU A 405 -8.12 8.55 -6.96
CA GLU A 405 -8.33 9.97 -7.24
C GLU A 405 -7.04 10.81 -7.11
N GLY A 406 -5.95 10.21 -6.62
CA GLY A 406 -4.65 10.84 -6.44
C GLY A 406 -4.11 10.75 -5.01
N PHE A 407 -2.92 11.33 -4.84
CA PHE A 407 -2.30 11.52 -3.53
C PHE A 407 -2.83 12.80 -2.90
N ALA A 408 -3.43 12.69 -1.71
CA ALA A 408 -3.96 13.83 -0.97
C ALA A 408 -3.67 13.70 0.53
N ARG A 409 -3.59 14.84 1.22
CA ARG A 409 -3.64 14.88 2.69
C ARG A 409 -5.09 14.73 3.14
N HIS A 410 -5.60 13.51 3.10
CA HIS A 410 -6.90 13.21 3.66
C HIS A 410 -6.74 12.52 5.01
N ARG A 411 -7.70 12.76 5.91
CA ARG A 411 -7.88 11.93 7.09
C ARG A 411 -8.20 10.53 6.55
N SER A 412 -7.38 9.54 6.88
CA SER A 412 -7.62 8.14 6.51
C SER A 412 -9.05 7.76 6.87
N GLN A 413 -9.86 7.44 5.87
CA GLN A 413 -11.18 6.88 6.12
C GLN A 413 -11.03 5.39 6.48
N PRO A 414 -12.02 4.76 7.13
CA PRO A 414 -11.95 3.34 7.49
C PRO A 414 -11.64 2.42 6.30
N TRP A 415 -12.05 2.81 5.09
CA TRP A 415 -11.82 2.06 3.85
C TRP A 415 -10.40 2.22 3.27
N ASP A 416 -9.59 3.15 3.79
CA ASP A 416 -8.18 3.33 3.40
C ASP A 416 -7.24 2.36 4.14
N ARG A 417 -7.72 1.72 5.21
CA ARG A 417 -7.00 0.74 6.03
C ARG A 417 -7.12 -0.66 5.42
#